data_AF-A0A167HCB2-F1
#
_entry.id   AF-A0A167HCB2-F1
#
_cell.length_a   1.000
_cell.length_b   1.000
_cell.length_c   1.000
_cell.angle_alpha   90.00
_cell.angle_beta   90.00
_cell.angle_gamma   90.00
#
_symmetry.space_group_name_H-M   'P 1'
#
loop_
_entity.id
_entity.type
_entity.pdbx_description
1 polymer ?
#
loop_
_entity_poly.entity_id
_entity_poly.type
_entity_poly.pdbx_seq_one_letter_code
_entity_poly.pdbx_strand_id
1 'polypeptide(L)'
;MGVGLNNLGEVYLGLKDYKKALELHKNSLSLREENNLTYHSSWSHHNLGRTYLALKQYELAESHLNKAIEIREHSNAIADSIGPKIDLIRLRISKGEQTGIESILEGIITLSAQHARLQEKAQAYELLVNYFQQNQQWKSAFNTAQQLMQNKFEFLQRQAEIGVAFYAAQMNLAIKERDIASLTQENMLHQINSQAARNQLILVLVGVLIIALLTLYFVSRINAKNKALIETLENLKSTQKQLLESEKMSAMTTLVSGMAHQLNTPLGLVVTSASCLEDKLKEILALLAGKKLSAKQLQTFLEDASEMLAMTANNSARAADLIARFKMIAANLDTSEAG
;
A
#
# COMPACT_ATOMS: atom_id res chain seq x y z
N MET A 1 38.37 -34.48 -16.63
CA MET A 1 38.84 -34.89 -17.98
C MET A 1 39.13 -36.40 -18.07
N GLY A 2 39.80 -37.02 -17.09
CA GLY A 2 40.13 -38.47 -17.14
C GLY A 2 38.93 -39.44 -17.16
N VAL A 3 37.85 -39.13 -16.44
CA VAL A 3 36.61 -39.94 -16.47
C VAL A 3 35.97 -39.93 -17.87
N GLY A 4 35.90 -38.76 -18.52
CA GLY A 4 35.32 -38.63 -19.85
C GLY A 4 36.09 -39.43 -20.90
N LEU A 5 37.43 -39.37 -20.88
CA LEU A 5 38.28 -40.19 -21.76
C LEU A 5 38.06 -41.70 -21.53
N ASN A 6 37.93 -42.10 -20.26
CA ASN A 6 37.69 -43.50 -19.92
C ASN A 6 36.35 -44.01 -20.47
N ASN A 7 35.29 -43.23 -20.30
CA ASN A 7 33.95 -43.59 -20.78
C ASN A 7 33.89 -43.59 -22.30
N LEU A 8 34.54 -42.61 -22.95
CA LEU A 8 34.63 -42.58 -24.42
C LEU A 8 35.40 -43.79 -24.95
N GLY A 9 36.50 -44.18 -24.28
CA GLY A 9 37.24 -45.40 -24.62
C GLY A 9 36.36 -46.65 -24.55
N GLU A 10 35.51 -46.75 -23.53
CA GLU A 10 34.58 -47.88 -23.38
C GLU A 10 33.54 -47.94 -24.50
N VAL A 11 33.05 -46.77 -24.97
CA VAL A 11 32.19 -46.70 -26.16
C VAL A 11 32.93 -47.26 -27.39
N TYR A 12 34.17 -46.84 -27.63
CA TYR A 12 34.96 -47.35 -28.77
C TYR A 12 35.28 -48.85 -28.64
N LEU A 13 35.49 -49.35 -27.43
CA LEU A 13 35.64 -50.77 -27.14
C LEU A 13 34.38 -51.55 -27.56
N GLY A 14 33.19 -51.03 -27.23
CA GLY A 14 31.90 -51.59 -27.67
C GLY A 14 31.70 -51.53 -29.20
N LEU A 15 32.18 -50.48 -29.85
CA LEU A 15 32.21 -50.33 -31.31
C LEU A 15 33.28 -51.20 -32.00
N LYS A 16 34.07 -51.94 -31.22
CA LYS A 16 35.20 -52.78 -31.68
C LYS A 16 36.35 -52.00 -32.33
N ASP A 17 36.41 -50.69 -32.14
CA ASP A 17 37.58 -49.88 -32.50
C ASP A 17 38.59 -49.94 -31.34
N TYR A 18 39.26 -51.08 -31.24
CA TYR A 18 40.17 -51.37 -30.13
C TYR A 18 41.40 -50.46 -30.10
N LYS A 19 41.84 -49.95 -31.26
CA LYS A 19 42.97 -49.03 -31.34
C LYS A 19 42.63 -47.70 -30.67
N LYS A 20 41.45 -47.16 -31.00
CA LYS A 20 40.98 -45.90 -30.41
C LYS A 20 40.60 -46.04 -28.94
N ALA A 21 39.99 -47.17 -28.57
CA ALA A 21 39.74 -47.50 -27.16
C ALA A 21 41.06 -47.52 -26.36
N LEU A 22 42.09 -48.18 -26.90
CA LEU A 22 43.40 -48.27 -26.26
C LEU A 22 44.05 -46.90 -26.04
N GLU A 23 44.04 -46.04 -27.05
CA GLU A 23 44.56 -44.67 -26.96
C GLU A 23 43.84 -43.88 -25.86
N LEU A 24 42.51 -43.88 -25.87
CA LEU A 24 41.69 -43.15 -24.91
C LEU A 24 41.88 -43.64 -23.47
N HIS A 25 41.94 -44.96 -23.27
CA HIS A 25 42.19 -45.54 -21.96
C HIS A 25 43.61 -45.26 -21.45
N LYS A 26 44.63 -45.26 -22.32
CA LYS A 26 46.01 -44.87 -21.97
C LYS A 26 46.08 -43.40 -21.57
N ASN A 27 45.47 -42.51 -22.33
CA ASN A 27 45.41 -41.07 -22.01
C ASN A 27 44.67 -40.83 -20.69
N SER A 28 43.58 -41.57 -20.45
CA SER A 28 42.87 -41.53 -19.16
C SER A 28 43.75 -41.99 -18.00
N LEU A 29 44.56 -43.04 -18.19
CA LEU A 29 45.50 -43.53 -17.18
C LEU A 29 46.58 -42.50 -16.87
N SER A 30 47.30 -42.02 -17.90
CA SER A 30 48.37 -41.01 -17.77
C SER A 30 47.89 -39.80 -16.98
N LEU A 31 46.72 -39.26 -17.35
CA LEU A 31 46.15 -38.11 -16.67
C LEU A 31 45.82 -38.41 -15.20
N ARG A 32 45.31 -39.60 -14.88
CA ARG A 32 45.00 -39.98 -13.49
C ARG A 32 46.26 -40.16 -12.67
N GLU A 33 47.32 -40.75 -13.23
CA GLU A 33 48.60 -40.95 -12.56
C GLU A 33 49.35 -39.63 -12.34
N GLU A 34 49.42 -38.76 -13.35
CA GLU A 34 50.02 -37.42 -13.26
C GLU A 34 49.37 -36.54 -12.17
N ASN A 35 48.08 -36.77 -11.91
CA ASN A 35 47.32 -36.06 -10.88
C ASN A 35 47.24 -36.83 -9.56
N ASN A 36 48.03 -37.90 -9.38
CA ASN A 36 48.08 -38.73 -8.16
C ASN A 36 46.72 -39.32 -7.74
N LEU A 37 45.85 -39.62 -8.71
CA LEU A 37 44.51 -40.18 -8.48
C LEU A 37 44.54 -41.70 -8.45
N THR A 38 45.29 -42.29 -7.51
CA THR A 38 45.57 -43.74 -7.43
C THR A 38 44.32 -44.60 -7.49
N TYR A 39 43.29 -44.31 -6.68
CA TYR A 39 42.04 -45.08 -6.74
C TYR A 39 41.38 -45.03 -8.12
N HIS A 40 41.36 -43.84 -8.74
CA HIS A 40 40.69 -43.64 -10.02
C HIS A 40 41.47 -44.28 -11.18
N SER A 41 42.80 -44.40 -11.08
CA SER A 41 43.62 -45.09 -12.09
C SER A 41 43.21 -46.57 -12.21
N SER A 42 42.71 -47.20 -11.15
CA SER A 42 42.17 -48.57 -11.20
C SER A 42 41.09 -48.77 -12.27
N TRP A 43 40.27 -47.74 -12.54
CA TRP A 43 39.25 -47.79 -13.59
C TRP A 43 39.87 -47.76 -14.99
N SER A 44 40.95 -47.01 -15.18
CA SER A 44 41.70 -47.03 -16.44
C SER A 44 42.40 -48.37 -16.62
N HIS A 45 43.02 -48.91 -15.56
CA HIS A 45 43.63 -50.24 -15.58
C HIS A 45 42.60 -51.32 -15.93
N HIS A 46 41.41 -51.31 -15.33
CA HIS A 46 40.36 -52.28 -15.64
C HIS A 46 39.97 -52.23 -17.12
N ASN A 47 39.73 -51.03 -17.66
CA ASN A 47 39.35 -50.87 -19.07
C ASN A 47 40.50 -51.16 -20.05
N LEU A 48 41.74 -50.86 -19.69
CA LEU A 48 42.93 -51.32 -20.45
C LEU A 48 43.00 -52.85 -20.45
N GLY A 49 42.75 -53.49 -19.31
CA GLY A 49 42.65 -54.95 -19.19
C GLY A 49 41.65 -55.54 -20.18
N ARG A 50 40.42 -55.00 -20.22
CA ARG A 50 39.39 -55.39 -21.18
C ARG A 50 39.79 -55.13 -22.64
N THR A 51 40.44 -54.00 -22.91
CA THR A 51 40.89 -53.62 -24.25
C THR A 51 42.00 -54.54 -24.76
N TYR A 52 42.99 -54.84 -23.92
CA TYR A 52 44.05 -55.79 -24.26
C TYR A 52 43.51 -57.22 -24.42
N LEU A 53 42.51 -57.61 -23.62
CA LEU A 53 41.82 -58.89 -23.80
C LEU A 53 41.14 -58.97 -25.17
N ALA A 54 40.45 -57.91 -25.60
CA ALA A 54 39.85 -57.83 -26.94
C ALA A 54 40.89 -57.84 -28.08
N LEU A 55 42.10 -57.30 -27.82
CA LEU A 55 43.26 -57.36 -28.71
C LEU A 55 44.03 -58.69 -28.64
N LYS A 56 43.60 -59.65 -27.80
CA LYS A 56 44.28 -60.93 -27.54
C LYS A 56 45.71 -60.78 -26.99
N GLN A 57 46.00 -59.67 -26.33
CA GLN A 57 47.27 -59.42 -25.64
C GLN A 57 47.13 -59.83 -24.17
N TYR A 58 47.19 -61.13 -23.92
CA TYR A 58 46.75 -61.73 -22.66
C TYR A 58 47.61 -61.34 -21.46
N GLU A 59 48.92 -61.23 -21.62
CA GLU A 59 49.85 -60.88 -20.55
C GLU A 59 49.63 -59.43 -20.08
N LEU A 60 49.41 -58.51 -21.04
CA LEU A 60 49.09 -57.12 -20.73
C LEU A 60 47.71 -57.01 -20.10
N ALA A 61 46.73 -57.76 -20.60
CA ALA A 61 45.40 -57.80 -20.01
C ALA A 61 45.45 -58.25 -18.54
N GLU A 62 46.15 -59.34 -18.27
CA GLU A 62 46.33 -59.88 -16.92
C GLU A 62 47.02 -58.88 -15.98
N SER A 63 48.11 -58.27 -16.42
CA SER A 63 48.83 -57.25 -15.65
C SER A 63 47.93 -56.08 -15.25
N HIS A 64 47.19 -55.52 -16.22
CA HIS A 64 46.29 -54.40 -15.97
C HIS A 64 45.08 -54.79 -15.10
N LEU A 65 44.50 -55.98 -15.29
CA LEU A 65 43.40 -56.47 -14.45
C LEU A 65 43.86 -56.69 -13.00
N ASN A 66 45.00 -57.34 -12.79
CA ASN A 66 45.57 -57.53 -11.45
C ASN A 66 45.86 -56.19 -10.77
N LYS A 67 46.38 -55.20 -11.50
CA LYS A 67 46.63 -53.87 -10.94
C LYS A 67 45.34 -53.17 -10.51
N ALA A 68 44.26 -53.31 -11.31
CA ALA A 68 42.96 -52.77 -10.94
C ALA A 68 42.38 -53.45 -9.69
N ILE A 69 42.52 -54.78 -9.56
CA ILE A 69 42.09 -55.54 -8.39
C ILE A 69 42.86 -55.08 -7.14
N GLU A 70 44.20 -55.07 -7.23
CA GLU A 70 45.09 -54.68 -6.13
C GLU A 70 44.72 -53.30 -5.59
N ILE A 71 44.59 -52.29 -6.45
CA ILE A 71 44.25 -50.92 -6.03
C ILE A 71 42.87 -50.88 -5.35
N ARG A 72 41.88 -51.60 -5.89
CA ARG A 72 40.50 -51.58 -5.36
C ARG A 72 40.38 -52.33 -4.03
N GLU A 73 41.10 -53.43 -3.85
CA GLU A 73 41.14 -54.19 -2.59
C GLU A 73 41.90 -53.47 -1.47
N HIS A 74 42.98 -52.74 -1.80
CA HIS A 74 43.69 -51.90 -0.83
C HIS A 74 42.97 -50.58 -0.53
N SER A 75 41.85 -50.33 -1.21
CA SER A 75 40.96 -49.19 -0.96
C SER A 75 39.69 -49.66 -0.24
N ASN A 76 38.93 -48.73 0.37
CA ASN A 76 37.64 -49.03 0.99
C ASN A 76 36.52 -49.38 -0.03
N ALA A 77 36.87 -49.79 -1.26
CA ALA A 77 35.95 -50.05 -2.37
C ALA A 77 36.11 -51.48 -2.91
N ILE A 78 36.14 -52.47 -2.02
CA ILE A 78 36.31 -53.90 -2.38
C ILE A 78 35.27 -54.39 -3.39
N ALA A 79 34.04 -53.86 -3.36
CA ALA A 79 32.99 -54.18 -4.32
C ALA A 79 33.39 -53.84 -5.75
N ASP A 80 34.17 -52.78 -5.98
CA ASP A 80 34.59 -52.40 -7.32
C ASP A 80 35.63 -53.36 -7.89
N SER A 81 36.26 -54.22 -7.07
CA SER A 81 37.17 -55.27 -7.55
C SER A 81 36.45 -56.43 -8.27
N ILE A 82 35.12 -56.54 -8.11
CA ILE A 82 34.32 -57.64 -8.67
C ILE A 82 34.44 -57.70 -10.20
N GLY A 83 34.25 -56.58 -10.91
CA GLY A 83 34.31 -56.53 -12.37
C GLY A 83 35.65 -57.01 -12.95
N PRO A 84 36.79 -56.45 -12.50
CA PRO A 84 38.11 -56.92 -12.89
C PRO A 84 38.35 -58.41 -12.60
N LYS A 85 37.86 -58.92 -11.46
CA LYS A 85 37.96 -60.35 -11.11
C LYS A 85 37.21 -61.24 -12.09
N ILE A 86 36.00 -60.83 -12.50
CA ILE A 86 35.21 -61.54 -13.54
C ILE A 86 35.97 -61.58 -14.86
N ASP A 87 36.54 -60.44 -15.29
CA ASP A 87 37.30 -60.36 -16.54
C ASP A 87 38.61 -61.16 -16.47
N LEU A 88 39.26 -61.22 -15.31
CA LEU A 88 40.43 -62.07 -15.08
C LEU A 88 40.07 -63.56 -15.16
N ILE A 89 38.91 -63.97 -14.63
CA ILE A 89 38.43 -65.35 -14.77
C ILE A 89 38.11 -65.70 -16.22
N ARG A 90 37.49 -64.78 -16.98
CA ARG A 90 37.29 -64.96 -18.43
C ARG A 90 38.62 -65.18 -19.15
N LEU A 91 39.65 -64.41 -18.79
CA LEU A 91 40.99 -64.55 -19.34
C LEU A 91 41.58 -65.94 -19.04
N ARG A 92 41.55 -66.38 -17.77
CA ARG A 92 42.07 -67.69 -17.35
C ARG A 92 41.38 -68.85 -18.07
N ILE A 93 40.05 -68.81 -18.15
CA ILE A 93 39.27 -69.81 -18.91
C ILE A 93 39.70 -69.81 -20.39
N SER A 94 39.93 -68.64 -21.00
CA SER A 94 40.37 -68.54 -22.40
C SER A 94 41.79 -69.08 -22.65
N LYS A 95 42.67 -69.06 -21.63
CA LYS A 95 44.00 -69.66 -21.66
C LYS A 95 43.98 -71.18 -21.38
N GLY A 96 42.81 -71.74 -21.06
CA GLY A 96 42.66 -73.15 -20.67
C GLY A 96 43.07 -73.43 -19.22
N GLU A 97 43.26 -72.40 -18.39
CA GLU A 97 43.57 -72.55 -16.97
C GLU A 97 42.29 -72.90 -16.19
N GLN A 98 42.21 -74.13 -15.67
CA GLN A 98 41.01 -74.65 -14.99
C GLN A 98 41.15 -74.66 -13.45
N THR A 99 42.36 -74.48 -12.92
CA THR A 99 42.63 -74.64 -11.49
C THR A 99 42.02 -73.52 -10.65
N GLY A 100 41.17 -73.87 -9.68
CA GLY A 100 40.61 -72.95 -8.70
C GLY A 100 39.52 -71.99 -9.21
N ILE A 101 39.07 -72.15 -10.46
CA ILE A 101 38.06 -71.26 -11.08
C ILE A 101 36.74 -71.28 -10.30
N GLU A 102 36.28 -72.47 -9.89
CA GLU A 102 35.04 -72.63 -9.10
C GLU A 102 35.07 -71.83 -7.81
N SER A 103 36.08 -72.04 -6.96
CA SER A 103 36.22 -71.33 -5.68
C SER A 103 36.31 -69.81 -5.84
N ILE A 104 37.00 -69.32 -6.88
CA ILE A 104 37.07 -67.88 -7.15
C ILE A 104 35.71 -67.34 -7.59
N LEU A 105 34.98 -68.05 -8.46
CA LEU A 105 33.64 -67.64 -8.89
C LEU A 105 32.64 -67.64 -7.73
N GLU A 106 32.69 -68.62 -6.82
CA GLU A 106 31.88 -68.63 -5.61
C GLU A 106 32.18 -67.44 -4.68
N GLY A 107 33.46 -67.09 -4.53
CA GLY A 107 33.88 -65.90 -3.81
C GLY A 107 33.35 -64.61 -4.45
N ILE A 108 33.39 -64.52 -5.78
CA ILE A 108 32.82 -63.39 -6.54
C ILE A 108 31.30 -63.30 -6.34
N ILE A 109 30.58 -64.42 -6.41
CA ILE A 109 29.13 -64.47 -6.20
C ILE A 109 28.77 -64.00 -4.80
N THR A 110 29.51 -64.44 -3.79
CA THR A 110 29.31 -64.06 -2.38
C THR A 110 29.55 -62.56 -2.18
N LEU A 111 30.68 -62.05 -2.68
CA LEU A 111 31.00 -60.62 -2.59
C LEU A 111 29.97 -59.76 -3.36
N SER A 112 29.52 -60.24 -4.51
CA SER A 112 28.48 -59.57 -5.30
C SER A 112 27.14 -59.53 -4.58
N ALA A 113 26.77 -60.60 -3.87
CA ALA A 113 25.55 -60.64 -3.06
C ALA A 113 25.63 -59.65 -1.88
N GLN A 114 26.76 -59.62 -1.16
CA GLN A 114 26.98 -58.72 -0.02
C GLN A 114 26.86 -57.24 -0.40
N HIS A 115 27.28 -56.87 -1.62
CA HIS A 115 27.25 -55.50 -2.11
C HIS A 115 26.10 -55.21 -3.09
N ALA A 116 25.09 -56.09 -3.17
CA ALA A 116 23.93 -55.96 -4.06
C ALA A 116 24.28 -55.73 -5.55
N ARG A 117 25.42 -56.28 -6.01
CA ARG A 117 25.90 -56.24 -7.40
C ARG A 117 25.27 -57.36 -8.23
N LEU A 118 23.96 -57.24 -8.47
CA LEU A 118 23.17 -58.29 -9.12
C LEU A 118 23.60 -58.58 -10.56
N GLN A 119 24.08 -57.58 -11.29
CA GLN A 119 24.54 -57.75 -12.67
C GLN A 119 25.84 -58.56 -12.71
N GLU A 120 26.83 -58.18 -11.90
CA GLU A 120 28.09 -58.90 -11.78
C GLU A 120 27.88 -60.32 -11.20
N LYS A 121 26.96 -60.48 -10.25
CA LYS A 121 26.54 -61.80 -9.75
C LYS A 121 25.98 -62.68 -10.87
N ALA A 122 25.16 -62.13 -11.78
CA ALA A 122 24.65 -62.85 -12.94
C ALA A 122 25.80 -63.29 -13.88
N GLN A 123 26.74 -62.39 -14.16
CA GLN A 123 27.90 -62.71 -14.99
C GLN A 123 28.77 -63.82 -14.38
N ALA A 124 28.98 -63.80 -13.07
CA ALA A 124 29.72 -64.85 -12.38
C ALA A 124 28.99 -66.20 -12.44
N TYR A 125 27.68 -66.22 -12.27
CA TYR A 125 26.89 -67.44 -12.47
C TYR A 125 26.94 -67.96 -13.91
N GLU A 126 26.89 -67.08 -14.92
CA GLU A 126 27.03 -67.48 -16.34
C GLU A 126 28.38 -68.14 -16.60
N LEU A 127 29.47 -67.58 -16.07
CA LEU A 127 30.80 -68.19 -16.16
C LEU A 127 30.86 -69.55 -15.47
N LEU A 128 30.22 -69.67 -14.30
CA LEU A 128 30.21 -70.92 -13.54
C LEU A 128 29.39 -72.02 -14.24
N VAL A 129 28.25 -71.66 -14.85
CA VAL A 129 27.47 -72.58 -15.71
C VAL A 129 28.32 -73.08 -16.86
N ASN A 130 28.99 -72.19 -17.59
CA ASN A 130 29.85 -72.56 -18.72
C ASN A 130 31.01 -73.46 -18.28
N TYR A 131 31.65 -73.15 -17.14
CA TYR A 131 32.70 -73.96 -16.56
C TYR A 131 32.21 -75.38 -16.23
N PHE A 132 31.06 -75.53 -15.58
CA PHE A 132 30.48 -76.84 -15.27
C PHE A 132 30.07 -77.61 -16.53
N GLN A 133 29.56 -76.94 -17.56
CA GLN A 133 29.25 -77.57 -18.83
C GLN A 133 30.51 -78.10 -19.55
N GLN A 134 31.59 -77.31 -19.58
CA GLN A 134 32.87 -77.72 -20.18
C GLN A 134 33.47 -78.94 -19.46
N ASN A 135 33.31 -79.00 -18.14
CA ASN A 135 33.76 -80.13 -17.31
C ASN A 135 32.73 -81.27 -17.20
N GLN A 136 31.66 -81.25 -18.00
CA GLN A 136 30.59 -82.27 -18.02
C GLN A 136 29.88 -82.50 -16.67
N GLN A 137 29.92 -81.51 -15.78
CA GLN A 137 29.25 -81.51 -14.47
C GLN A 137 27.80 -81.01 -14.59
N TRP A 138 26.96 -81.78 -15.28
CA TRP A 138 25.60 -81.36 -15.67
C TRP A 138 24.68 -81.00 -14.50
N LYS A 139 24.78 -81.72 -13.38
CA LYS A 139 23.97 -81.44 -12.18
C LYS A 139 24.33 -80.07 -11.58
N SER A 140 25.62 -79.77 -11.45
CA SER A 140 26.09 -78.47 -10.97
C SER A 140 25.70 -77.36 -11.93
N ALA A 141 25.91 -77.55 -13.24
CA ALA A 141 25.49 -76.60 -14.27
C ALA A 141 24.00 -76.27 -14.19
N PHE A 142 23.13 -77.28 -14.03
CA PHE A 142 21.69 -77.10 -13.89
C PHE A 142 21.33 -76.30 -12.63
N ASN A 143 21.87 -76.69 -11.48
CA ASN A 143 21.63 -75.98 -10.21
C ASN A 143 22.07 -74.51 -10.30
N THR A 144 23.26 -74.26 -10.85
CA THR A 144 23.77 -72.90 -11.05
C THR A 144 22.93 -72.10 -12.05
N ALA A 145 22.41 -72.73 -13.10
CA ALA A 145 21.50 -72.08 -14.06
C ALA A 145 20.17 -71.67 -13.39
N GLN A 146 19.65 -72.45 -12.45
CA GLN A 146 18.48 -72.05 -11.65
C GLN A 146 18.79 -70.83 -10.78
N GLN A 147 19.96 -70.78 -10.13
CA GLN A 147 20.39 -69.63 -9.34
C GLN A 147 20.59 -68.37 -10.22
N LEU A 148 21.14 -68.53 -11.42
CA LEU A 148 21.24 -67.47 -12.41
C LEU A 148 19.86 -66.90 -12.77
N MET A 149 18.88 -67.77 -13.04
CA MET A 149 17.52 -67.36 -13.39
C MET A 149 16.85 -66.60 -12.24
N GLN A 150 17.00 -67.08 -11.00
CA GLN A 150 16.50 -66.38 -9.81
C GLN A 150 17.15 -65.00 -9.64
N ASN A 151 18.47 -64.90 -9.82
CA ASN A 151 19.18 -63.63 -9.73
C ASN A 151 18.77 -62.64 -10.85
N LYS A 152 18.57 -63.13 -12.08
CA LYS A 152 18.05 -62.31 -13.19
C LYS A 152 16.64 -61.81 -12.92
N PHE A 153 15.78 -62.66 -12.36
CA PHE A 153 14.44 -62.26 -11.93
C PHE A 153 14.48 -61.17 -10.86
N GLU A 154 15.28 -61.35 -9.80
CA GLU A 154 15.47 -60.34 -8.75
C GLU A 154 15.98 -59.00 -9.33
N PHE A 155 16.94 -59.04 -10.26
CA PHE A 155 17.46 -57.84 -10.92
C PHE A 155 16.38 -57.10 -11.71
N LEU A 156 15.57 -57.81 -12.51
CA LEU A 156 14.47 -57.21 -13.26
C LEU A 156 13.40 -56.62 -12.34
N GLN A 157 13.06 -57.33 -11.25
CA GLN A 157 12.12 -56.84 -10.26
C GLN A 157 12.60 -55.53 -9.62
N ARG A 158 13.86 -55.45 -9.18
CA ARG A 158 14.42 -54.21 -8.63
C ARG A 158 14.42 -53.07 -9.64
N GLN A 159 14.73 -53.33 -10.90
CA GLN A 159 14.64 -52.30 -11.95
C GLN A 159 13.20 -51.78 -12.11
N ALA A 160 12.21 -52.67 -12.11
CA ALA A 160 10.81 -52.29 -12.20
C ALA A 160 10.38 -51.46 -10.98
N GLU A 161 10.77 -51.86 -9.76
CA GLU A 161 10.49 -51.13 -8.52
C GLU A 161 11.07 -49.70 -8.55
N ILE A 162 12.34 -49.56 -8.98
CA ILE A 162 12.98 -48.24 -9.16
C ILE A 162 12.21 -47.40 -10.19
N GLY A 163 11.81 -47.99 -11.31
CA GLY A 163 11.04 -47.31 -12.35
C GLY A 163 9.71 -46.79 -11.81
N VAL A 164 8.94 -47.64 -11.12
CA VAL A 164 7.67 -47.26 -10.49
C VAL A 164 7.88 -46.15 -9.46
N ALA A 165 8.89 -46.26 -8.60
CA ALA A 165 9.20 -45.24 -7.60
C ALA A 165 9.58 -43.89 -8.25
N PHE A 166 10.35 -43.92 -9.33
CA PHE A 166 10.73 -42.74 -10.10
C PHE A 166 9.52 -42.04 -10.73
N TYR A 167 8.61 -42.81 -11.35
CA TYR A 167 7.36 -42.25 -11.90
C TYR A 167 6.44 -41.69 -10.81
N ALA A 168 6.30 -42.38 -9.68
CA ALA A 168 5.53 -41.88 -8.54
C ALA A 168 6.11 -40.58 -7.98
N ALA A 169 7.44 -40.47 -7.88
CA ALA A 169 8.10 -39.24 -7.46
C ALA A 169 7.86 -38.08 -8.43
N GLN A 170 7.98 -38.32 -9.75
CA GLN A 170 7.69 -37.31 -10.77
C GLN A 170 6.22 -36.86 -10.73
N MET A 171 5.29 -37.80 -10.57
CA MET A 171 3.86 -37.47 -10.46
C MET A 171 3.56 -36.60 -9.23
N ASN A 172 4.13 -36.96 -8.07
CA ASN A 172 3.99 -36.17 -6.85
C ASN A 172 4.59 -34.76 -7.00
N LEU A 173 5.72 -34.62 -7.71
CA LEU A 173 6.30 -33.32 -8.01
C LEU A 173 5.36 -32.49 -8.89
N ALA A 174 4.85 -33.06 -9.97
CA ALA A 174 3.93 -32.38 -10.89
C ALA A 174 2.63 -31.92 -10.20
N ILE A 175 2.08 -32.74 -9.30
CA ILE A 175 0.92 -32.35 -8.48
C ILE A 175 1.27 -31.16 -7.58
N LYS A 176 2.41 -31.20 -6.88
CA LYS A 176 2.84 -30.09 -6.02
C LYS A 176 3.09 -28.80 -6.79
N GLU A 177 3.70 -28.87 -7.98
CA GLU A 177 3.90 -27.70 -8.84
C GLU A 177 2.57 -27.07 -9.25
N ARG A 178 1.57 -27.89 -9.59
CA ARG A 178 0.22 -27.42 -9.91
C ARG A 178 -0.44 -26.74 -8.71
N ASP A 179 -0.32 -27.31 -7.52
CA ASP A 179 -0.90 -26.75 -6.30
C ASP A 179 -0.21 -25.44 -5.88
N ILE A 180 1.11 -25.34 -6.06
CA ILE A 180 1.83 -24.08 -5.86
C ILE A 180 1.32 -23.01 -6.83
N ALA A 181 1.09 -23.36 -8.10
CA ALA A 181 0.58 -22.42 -9.09
C ALA A 181 -0.83 -21.91 -8.72
N SER A 182 -1.74 -22.79 -8.29
CA SER A 182 -3.10 -22.39 -7.88
C SER A 182 -3.08 -21.51 -6.63
N LEU A 183 -2.32 -21.88 -5.60
CA LEU A 183 -2.17 -21.09 -4.37
C LEU A 183 -1.53 -19.73 -4.64
N THR A 184 -0.57 -19.67 -5.56
CA THR A 184 0.06 -18.40 -5.95
C THR A 184 -0.97 -17.49 -6.62
N GLN A 185 -1.81 -18.01 -7.50
CA GLN A 185 -2.88 -17.26 -8.15
C GLN A 185 -3.93 -16.77 -7.14
N GLU A 186 -4.36 -17.64 -6.22
CA GLU A 186 -5.32 -17.29 -5.17
C GLU A 186 -4.77 -16.20 -4.24
N ASN A 187 -3.50 -16.32 -3.83
CA ASN A 187 -2.82 -15.29 -3.03
C ASN A 187 -2.70 -13.95 -3.76
N MET A 188 -2.37 -13.94 -5.05
CA MET A 188 -2.33 -12.71 -5.85
C MET A 188 -3.72 -12.05 -5.91
N LEU A 189 -4.77 -12.84 -6.12
CA LEU A 189 -6.14 -12.33 -6.14
C LEU A 189 -6.54 -11.74 -4.78
N HIS A 190 -6.21 -12.42 -3.68
CA HIS A 190 -6.43 -11.90 -2.33
C HIS A 190 -5.67 -10.60 -2.08
N GLN A 191 -4.42 -10.47 -2.52
CA GLN A 191 -3.65 -9.23 -2.40
C GLN A 191 -4.28 -8.08 -3.19
N ILE A 192 -4.70 -8.32 -4.44
CA ILE A 192 -5.37 -7.32 -5.27
C ILE A 192 -6.68 -6.87 -4.62
N ASN A 193 -7.50 -7.81 -4.14
CA ASN A 193 -8.77 -7.51 -3.46
C ASN A 193 -8.55 -6.71 -2.17
N SER A 194 -7.56 -7.09 -1.36
CA SER A 194 -7.19 -6.36 -0.14
C SER A 194 -6.73 -4.94 -0.45
N GLN A 195 -5.88 -4.77 -1.47
CA GLN A 195 -5.41 -3.47 -1.93
C GLN A 195 -6.56 -2.60 -2.47
N ALA A 196 -7.48 -3.18 -3.25
CA ALA A 196 -8.65 -2.50 -3.75
C ALA A 196 -9.56 -2.02 -2.61
N ALA A 197 -9.81 -2.86 -1.60
CA ALA A 197 -10.59 -2.49 -0.43
C ALA A 197 -9.94 -1.34 0.36
N ARG A 198 -8.61 -1.38 0.54
CA ARG A 198 -7.85 -0.28 1.17
C ARG A 198 -7.98 1.02 0.39
N ASN A 199 -7.84 0.96 -0.94
CA ASN A 199 -7.98 2.14 -1.80
C ASN A 199 -9.40 2.73 -1.73
N GLN A 200 -10.44 1.89 -1.75
CA GLN A 200 -11.83 2.32 -1.57
C GLN A 200 -12.04 3.02 -0.22
N LEU A 201 -11.49 2.46 0.86
CA LEU A 201 -11.58 3.07 2.19
C LEU A 201 -10.90 4.44 2.23
N ILE A 202 -9.71 4.59 1.63
CA ILE A 202 -9.03 5.88 1.52
C ILE A 202 -9.89 6.90 0.76
N LEU A 203 -10.49 6.49 -0.37
CA LEU A 203 -11.37 7.37 -1.15
C LEU A 203 -12.59 7.84 -0.34
N VAL A 204 -13.22 6.94 0.42
CA VAL A 204 -14.35 7.29 1.30
C VAL A 204 -13.88 8.26 2.39
N LEU A 205 -12.75 8.01 3.04
CA LEU A 205 -12.22 8.92 4.08
C LEU A 205 -11.88 10.30 3.54
N VAL A 206 -11.26 10.39 2.35
CA VAL A 206 -10.99 11.67 1.68
C VAL A 206 -12.28 12.40 1.36
N GLY A 207 -13.29 11.70 0.83
CA GLY A 207 -14.62 12.27 0.57
C GLY A 207 -15.28 12.84 1.83
N VAL A 208 -15.27 12.09 2.92
CA VAL A 208 -15.81 12.54 4.23
C VAL A 208 -15.03 13.75 4.74
N LEU A 209 -13.70 13.77 4.62
CA LEU A 209 -12.87 14.89 5.03
C LEU A 209 -13.18 16.16 4.22
N ILE A 210 -13.33 16.04 2.90
CA ILE A 210 -13.69 17.18 2.03
C ILE A 210 -15.05 17.74 2.45
N ILE A 211 -16.05 16.87 2.67
CA ILE A 211 -17.38 17.29 3.13
C ILE A 211 -17.28 18.02 4.48
N ALA A 212 -16.53 17.48 5.44
CA ALA A 212 -16.32 18.09 6.75
C ALA A 212 -15.63 19.46 6.67
N LEU A 213 -14.64 19.62 5.79
CA LEU A 213 -13.97 20.90 5.57
C LEU A 213 -14.89 21.92 4.91
N LEU A 214 -15.69 21.49 3.92
CA LEU A 214 -16.68 22.35 3.28
C LEU A 214 -17.77 22.80 4.26
N THR A 215 -18.29 21.91 5.09
CA THR A 215 -19.29 22.27 6.11
C THR A 215 -18.72 23.25 7.11
N LEU A 216 -17.50 23.03 7.62
CA LEU A 216 -16.82 23.98 8.51
C LEU A 216 -16.62 25.35 7.86
N TYR A 217 -16.17 25.38 6.60
CA TYR A 217 -16.00 26.62 5.84
C TYR A 217 -17.33 27.37 5.68
N PHE A 218 -18.41 26.69 5.28
CA PHE A 218 -19.72 27.30 5.11
C PHE A 218 -20.30 27.81 6.43
N VAL A 219 -20.19 27.05 7.51
CA VAL A 219 -20.65 27.48 8.84
C VAL A 219 -19.90 28.74 9.29
N SER A 220 -18.57 28.78 9.13
CA SER A 220 -17.76 29.96 9.46
C SER A 220 -18.18 31.17 8.62
N ARG A 221 -18.38 30.99 7.31
CA ARG A 221 -18.81 32.06 6.39
C ARG A 221 -20.20 32.59 6.72
N ILE A 222 -21.16 31.71 7.03
CA ILE A 222 -22.51 32.09 7.43
C ILE A 222 -22.47 32.88 8.74
N ASN A 223 -21.72 32.41 9.74
CA ASN A 223 -21.57 33.12 11.01
C ASN A 223 -20.96 34.51 10.83
N ALA A 224 -19.92 34.65 9.99
CA ALA A 224 -19.32 35.95 9.68
C ALA A 224 -20.32 36.88 8.98
N LYS A 225 -21.10 36.38 8.01
CA LYS A 225 -22.14 37.16 7.32
C LYS A 225 -23.29 37.55 8.23
N ASN A 226 -23.73 36.66 9.12
CA ASN A 226 -24.76 36.96 10.12
C ASN A 226 -24.29 38.05 11.08
N LYS A 227 -23.03 38.00 11.55
CA LYS A 227 -22.46 39.04 12.40
C LYS A 227 -22.44 40.40 11.70
N ALA A 228 -21.94 40.46 10.46
CA ALA A 228 -21.93 41.70 9.67
C ALA A 228 -23.34 42.23 9.38
N LEU A 229 -24.32 41.33 9.17
CA LEU A 229 -25.72 41.70 8.97
C LEU A 229 -26.33 42.32 10.23
N ILE A 230 -26.09 41.71 11.40
CA ILE A 230 -26.55 42.24 12.70
C ILE A 230 -25.96 43.63 12.93
N GLU A 231 -24.66 43.82 12.71
CA GLU A 231 -23.98 45.11 12.85
C GLU A 231 -24.56 46.16 11.89
N THR A 232 -24.83 45.79 10.64
CA THR A 232 -25.47 46.69 9.66
C THR A 232 -26.88 47.07 10.07
N LEU A 233 -27.66 46.13 10.63
CA LEU A 233 -29.01 46.40 11.14
C LEU A 233 -28.99 47.33 12.35
N GLU A 234 -28.05 47.13 13.29
CA GLU A 234 -27.86 48.03 14.44
C GLU A 234 -27.47 49.44 13.98
N ASN A 235 -26.54 49.56 13.04
CA ASN A 235 -26.13 50.84 12.47
C ASN A 235 -27.29 51.54 11.74
N LEU A 236 -28.08 50.80 10.95
CA LEU A 236 -29.25 51.35 10.26
C LEU A 236 -30.29 51.86 11.25
N LYS A 237 -30.59 51.08 12.30
CA LYS A 237 -31.53 51.47 13.36
C LYS A 237 -31.06 52.71 14.11
N SER A 238 -29.77 52.80 14.42
CA SER A 238 -29.19 53.98 15.07
C SER A 238 -29.24 55.21 14.15
N THR A 239 -28.91 55.06 12.88
CA THR A 239 -29.00 56.12 11.86
C THR A 239 -30.43 56.62 11.69
N GLN A 240 -31.41 55.72 11.64
CA GLN A 240 -32.83 56.08 11.59
C GLN A 240 -33.26 56.86 12.82
N LYS A 241 -32.83 56.45 14.03
CA LYS A 241 -33.13 57.18 15.27
C LYS A 241 -32.55 58.59 15.23
N GLN A 242 -31.29 58.74 14.81
CA GLN A 242 -30.65 60.05 14.67
C GLN A 242 -31.34 60.94 13.63
N LEU A 243 -31.75 60.39 12.49
CA LEU A 243 -32.49 61.14 11.47
C LEU A 243 -33.86 61.60 12.00
N LEU A 244 -34.58 60.73 12.72
CA LEU A 244 -35.85 61.08 13.34
C LEU A 244 -35.67 62.20 14.38
N GLU A 245 -34.66 62.10 15.24
CA GLU A 245 -34.33 63.15 16.21
C GLU A 245 -33.94 64.47 15.51
N SER A 246 -33.16 64.40 14.43
CA SER A 246 -32.79 65.56 13.62
C SER A 246 -34.00 66.20 12.94
N GLU A 247 -34.93 65.41 12.42
CA GLU A 247 -36.17 65.89 11.79
C GLU A 247 -37.09 66.54 12.83
N LYS A 248 -37.24 65.92 14.01
CA LYS A 248 -37.93 66.50 15.16
C LYS A 248 -37.34 67.85 15.55
N MET A 249 -36.00 67.95 15.65
CA MET A 249 -35.32 69.18 16.01
C MET A 249 -35.50 70.28 14.95
N SER A 250 -35.50 69.92 13.68
CA SER A 250 -35.79 70.86 12.57
C SER A 250 -37.23 71.38 12.63
N ALA A 251 -38.20 70.49 12.85
CA ALA A 251 -39.61 70.86 13.02
C ALA A 251 -39.81 71.77 14.24
N MET A 252 -39.17 71.45 15.37
CA MET A 252 -39.21 72.26 16.58
C MET A 252 -38.59 73.65 16.36
N THR A 253 -37.45 73.72 15.68
CA THR A 253 -36.78 74.99 15.33
C THR A 253 -37.69 75.87 14.46
N THR A 254 -38.34 75.27 13.46
CA THR A 254 -39.31 75.95 12.59
C THR A 254 -40.51 76.48 13.38
N LEU A 255 -41.06 75.66 14.27
CA LEU A 255 -42.19 76.02 15.13
C LEU A 255 -41.85 77.15 16.10
N VAL A 256 -40.70 77.08 16.78
CA VAL A 256 -40.23 78.12 17.72
C VAL A 256 -40.06 79.45 17.00
N SER A 257 -39.43 79.45 15.82
CA SER A 257 -39.25 80.66 15.02
C SER A 257 -40.58 81.27 14.57
N GLY A 258 -41.52 80.43 14.10
CA GLY A 258 -42.86 80.88 13.69
C GLY A 258 -43.66 81.47 14.85
N MET A 259 -43.63 80.81 16.01
CA MET A 259 -44.32 81.28 17.21
C MET A 259 -43.72 82.58 17.76
N ALA A 260 -42.40 82.73 17.76
CA ALA A 260 -41.74 83.96 18.20
C ALA A 260 -42.24 85.18 17.40
N HIS A 261 -42.34 85.04 16.07
CA HIS A 261 -42.89 86.10 15.22
C HIS A 261 -44.36 86.42 15.55
N GLN A 262 -45.18 85.39 15.73
CA GLN A 262 -46.60 85.57 16.05
C GLN A 262 -46.84 86.14 17.46
N LEU A 263 -45.94 85.88 18.42
CA LEU A 263 -45.97 86.48 19.76
C LEU A 263 -45.53 87.95 19.76
N ASN A 264 -44.52 88.28 18.96
CA ASN A 264 -43.98 89.64 18.89
C ASN A 264 -45.05 90.65 18.43
N THR A 265 -45.98 90.24 17.57
CA THR A 265 -47.03 91.13 17.04
C THR A 265 -47.99 91.65 18.12
N PRO A 266 -48.72 90.81 18.88
CA PRO A 266 -49.59 91.28 19.96
C PRO A 266 -48.81 91.96 21.07
N LEU A 267 -47.62 91.47 21.44
CA LEU A 267 -46.78 92.13 22.44
C LEU A 267 -46.34 93.53 22.00
N GLY A 268 -45.98 93.71 20.72
CA GLY A 268 -45.67 95.02 20.16
C GLY A 268 -46.86 95.99 20.26
N LEU A 269 -48.08 95.52 20.02
CA LEU A 269 -49.30 96.32 20.19
C LEU A 269 -49.59 96.63 21.66
N VAL A 270 -49.38 95.68 22.58
CA VAL A 270 -49.47 95.92 24.03
C VAL A 270 -48.52 97.03 24.44
N VAL A 271 -47.24 96.93 24.04
CA VAL A 271 -46.23 97.94 24.35
C VAL A 271 -46.61 99.29 23.75
N THR A 272 -47.04 99.32 22.48
CA THR A 272 -47.41 100.58 21.80
C THR A 272 -48.62 101.25 22.45
N SER A 273 -49.68 100.48 22.75
CA SER A 273 -50.88 100.98 23.44
C SER A 273 -50.56 101.42 24.87
N ALA A 274 -49.73 100.68 25.62
CA ALA A 274 -49.33 101.08 26.95
C ALA A 274 -48.48 102.35 26.97
N SER A 275 -47.49 102.47 26.06
CA SER A 275 -46.65 103.66 25.95
C SER A 275 -47.44 104.90 25.53
N CYS A 276 -48.34 104.77 24.54
CA CYS A 276 -49.19 105.89 24.15
C CYS A 276 -50.15 106.31 25.29
N LEU A 277 -50.63 105.35 26.10
CA LEU A 277 -51.50 105.64 27.24
C LEU A 277 -50.73 106.39 28.32
N GLU A 278 -49.49 105.97 28.56
CA GLU A 278 -48.56 106.67 29.45
C GLU A 278 -48.33 108.12 29.01
N ASP A 279 -48.11 108.36 27.72
CA ASP A 279 -47.92 109.70 27.16
C ASP A 279 -49.19 110.56 27.30
N LYS A 280 -50.35 109.99 27.00
CA LYS A 280 -51.65 110.66 27.19
C LYS A 280 -51.94 110.97 28.65
N LEU A 281 -51.60 110.07 29.56
CA LEU A 281 -51.73 110.28 31.00
C LEU A 281 -50.83 111.43 31.47
N LYS A 282 -49.58 111.50 31.00
CA LYS A 282 -48.67 112.62 31.27
C LYS A 282 -49.24 113.96 30.77
N GLU A 283 -49.83 113.98 29.58
CA GLU A 283 -50.48 115.17 29.00
C GLU A 283 -51.62 115.68 29.89
N ILE A 284 -52.50 114.78 30.33
CA ILE A 284 -53.62 115.14 31.22
C ILE A 284 -53.15 115.57 32.61
N LEU A 285 -52.16 114.89 33.20
CA LEU A 285 -51.59 115.28 34.49
C LEU A 285 -51.01 116.70 34.44
N ALA A 286 -50.37 117.09 33.33
CA ALA A 286 -49.86 118.44 33.12
C ALA A 286 -50.99 119.48 33.01
N LEU A 287 -52.07 119.18 32.27
CA LEU A 287 -53.23 120.07 32.14
C LEU A 287 -53.98 120.26 33.47
N LEU A 288 -54.06 119.20 34.29
CA LEU A 288 -54.65 119.24 35.62
C LEU A 288 -53.82 120.11 36.57
N ALA A 289 -52.49 119.92 36.61
CA ALA A 289 -51.58 120.73 37.42
C ALA A 289 -51.63 122.22 37.04
N GLY A 290 -51.78 122.53 35.74
CA GLY A 290 -51.95 123.88 35.23
C GLY A 290 -53.33 124.51 35.48
N LYS A 291 -54.27 123.80 36.12
CA LYS A 291 -55.68 124.19 36.32
C LYS A 291 -56.41 124.59 35.02
N LYS A 292 -55.99 124.06 33.87
CA LYS A 292 -56.55 124.34 32.53
C LYS A 292 -57.34 123.17 31.93
N LEU A 293 -57.49 122.06 32.68
CA LEU A 293 -58.19 120.89 32.20
C LEU A 293 -59.68 121.16 32.04
N SER A 294 -60.20 120.97 30.81
CA SER A 294 -61.64 121.02 30.55
C SER A 294 -62.29 119.66 30.73
N ALA A 295 -63.59 119.65 31.06
CA ALA A 295 -64.40 118.43 31.13
C ALA A 295 -64.36 117.63 29.82
N LYS A 296 -64.32 118.31 28.67
CA LYS A 296 -64.21 117.68 27.34
C LYS A 296 -62.88 116.95 27.15
N GLN A 297 -61.76 117.56 27.54
CA GLN A 297 -60.43 116.93 27.43
C GLN A 297 -60.29 115.72 28.35
N LEU A 298 -60.84 115.79 29.56
CA LEU A 298 -60.88 114.64 30.47
C LEU A 298 -61.73 113.51 29.88
N GLN A 299 -62.89 113.83 29.29
CA GLN A 299 -63.75 112.86 28.64
C GLN A 299 -63.03 112.16 27.48
N THR A 300 -62.40 112.91 26.57
CA THR A 300 -61.63 112.33 25.45
C THR A 300 -60.49 111.44 25.94
N PHE A 301 -59.76 111.86 26.99
CA PHE A 301 -58.73 110.99 27.57
C PHE A 301 -59.29 109.70 28.16
N LEU A 302 -60.42 109.76 28.87
CA LEU A 302 -61.03 108.56 29.45
C LEU A 302 -61.52 107.59 28.36
N GLU A 303 -62.03 108.11 27.24
CA GLU A 303 -62.41 107.34 26.06
C GLU A 303 -61.17 106.68 25.42
N ASP A 304 -60.12 107.45 25.10
CA ASP A 304 -58.87 106.95 24.54
C ASP A 304 -58.19 105.93 25.47
N ALA A 305 -58.14 106.22 26.78
CA ALA A 305 -57.54 105.33 27.77
C ALA A 305 -58.30 104.00 27.89
N SER A 306 -59.63 104.04 27.81
CA SER A 306 -60.46 102.84 27.80
C SER A 306 -60.16 102.00 26.56
N GLU A 307 -60.06 102.61 25.38
CA GLU A 307 -59.73 101.91 24.14
C GLU A 307 -58.33 101.28 24.19
N MET A 308 -57.34 102.01 24.70
CA MET A 308 -55.96 101.54 24.79
C MET A 308 -55.76 100.44 25.83
N LEU A 309 -56.47 100.52 26.96
CA LEU A 309 -56.55 99.43 27.94
C LEU A 309 -57.24 98.20 27.34
N ALA A 310 -58.31 98.38 26.55
CA ALA A 310 -58.97 97.28 25.85
C ALA A 310 -58.04 96.62 24.80
N MET A 311 -57.29 97.42 24.03
CA MET A 311 -56.27 96.90 23.11
C MET A 311 -55.17 96.14 23.84
N THR A 312 -54.69 96.67 24.96
CA THR A 312 -53.67 96.03 25.80
C THR A 312 -54.19 94.69 26.34
N ALA A 313 -55.39 94.67 26.92
CA ALA A 313 -55.99 93.46 27.46
C ALA A 313 -56.22 92.39 26.38
N ASN A 314 -56.77 92.78 25.23
CA ASN A 314 -57.06 91.86 24.13
C ASN A 314 -55.77 91.28 23.51
N ASN A 315 -54.75 92.11 23.28
CA ASN A 315 -53.49 91.62 22.74
C ASN A 315 -52.70 90.79 23.76
N SER A 316 -52.79 91.12 25.06
CA SER A 316 -52.20 90.29 26.14
C SER A 316 -52.88 88.92 26.22
N ALA A 317 -54.22 88.88 26.10
CA ALA A 317 -54.98 87.64 26.04
C ALA A 317 -54.63 86.80 24.81
N ARG A 318 -54.46 87.44 23.64
CA ARG A 318 -53.98 86.77 22.42
C ARG A 318 -52.57 86.21 22.57
N ALA A 319 -51.64 86.94 23.19
CA ALA A 319 -50.31 86.44 23.47
C ALA A 319 -50.34 85.22 24.42
N ALA A 320 -51.18 85.27 25.46
CA ALA A 320 -51.37 84.16 26.39
C ALA A 320 -51.97 82.91 25.69
N ASP A 321 -52.94 83.08 24.80
CA ASP A 321 -53.52 81.98 24.00
C ASP A 321 -52.46 81.34 23.09
N LEU A 322 -51.61 82.15 22.44
CA LEU A 322 -50.49 81.65 21.63
C LEU A 322 -49.50 80.81 22.45
N ILE A 323 -49.16 81.27 23.66
CA ILE A 323 -48.28 80.52 24.59
C ILE A 323 -48.92 79.18 24.98
N ALA A 324 -50.22 79.18 25.28
CA ALA A 324 -50.93 77.96 25.65
C ALA A 324 -50.95 76.95 24.49
N ARG A 325 -51.25 77.40 23.27
CA ARG A 325 -51.24 76.56 22.05
C ARG A 325 -49.85 75.97 21.78
N PHE A 326 -48.79 76.75 21.96
CA PHE A 326 -47.44 76.25 21.78
C PHE A 326 -47.05 75.19 22.80
N LYS A 327 -47.40 75.37 24.08
CA LYS A 327 -47.15 74.35 25.11
C LYS A 327 -47.84 73.02 24.76
N MET A 328 -49.06 73.06 24.22
CA MET A 328 -49.76 71.86 23.76
C MET A 328 -49.03 71.18 22.58
N ILE A 329 -48.57 71.96 21.59
CA ILE A 329 -47.86 71.42 20.42
C ILE A 329 -46.49 70.83 20.82
N ALA A 330 -45.74 71.52 21.68
CA ALA A 330 -44.46 71.05 22.18
C ALA A 330 -44.61 69.74 22.99
N ALA A 331 -45.63 69.64 23.85
CA ALA A 331 -45.91 68.40 24.58
C ALA A 331 -46.30 67.23 23.67
N ASN A 332 -46.98 67.50 22.54
CA ASN A 332 -47.33 66.48 21.54
C ASN A 332 -46.11 66.01 20.73
N LEU A 333 -45.09 66.84 20.54
CA LEU A 333 -43.83 66.44 19.90
C LEU A 333 -43.01 65.50 20.80
N ASP A 334 -43.03 65.71 22.12
CA ASP A 334 -42.34 64.88 23.11
C ASP A 334 -43.03 63.53 23.39
N THR A 335 -44.35 63.47 23.30
CA THR A 335 -45.15 62.26 23.64
C THR A 335 -45.23 61.20 22.53
N SER A 336 -44.58 61.44 21.38
CA SER A 336 -44.44 60.46 20.29
C SER A 336 -43.44 59.33 20.59
N GLU A 337 -43.20 59.00 21.86
CA GLU A 337 -42.32 57.92 22.35
C GLU A 337 -43.06 56.72 22.97
N ALA A 338 -44.40 56.66 22.93
CA ALA A 338 -45.18 55.60 23.61
C ALA A 338 -46.08 54.74 22.70
N GLY A 339 -45.67 54.48 21.45
CA GLY A 339 -46.38 53.60 20.51
C GLY A 339 -45.50 52.54 19.89
#